data_AF-A0A846YYZ3-F1
#
_entry.id   AF-A0A846YYZ3-F1
#
_cell.length_a   1.000
_cell.length_b   1.000
_cell.length_c   1.000
_cell.angle_alpha   90.00
_cell.angle_beta   90.00
_cell.angle_gamma   90.00
#
_symmetry.space_group_name_H-M   'P 1'
#
loop_
_entity.id
_entity.type
_entity.pdbx_description
1 polymer ?
#
loop_
_entity_poly.entity_id
_entity_poly.type
_entity_poly.pdbx_seq_one_letter_code
_entity_poly.pdbx_strand_id
1 'polypeptide(L)'
;MLDTAPLRDAYRALLDAAATVPGSGAAPPGEWNADQILAHIVLINAATITAVSSAATGTITTYDNRLAQDAWTIDRVITLAGGNAGLRDRIRLQADALCALGGPMLSETELDTPVPTLLLSNGKVMVDQPMPLRDLITGLAKAELPGHTSQLLALRPDHAAVASQDLAEQ
;
A
#
# COMPACT_ATOMS: atom_id res chain seq x y z
N MET A 1 0.44 -4.12 22.97
CA MET A 1 -0.44 -4.44 21.84
C MET A 1 -0.63 -3.17 21.04
N LEU A 2 -0.50 -3.22 19.72
CA LEU A 2 -0.75 -2.08 18.86
C LEU A 2 -2.27 -1.89 18.66
N ASP A 3 -2.75 -0.64 18.70
CA ASP A 3 -4.12 -0.34 18.27
C ASP A 3 -4.20 -0.36 16.74
N THR A 4 -4.96 -1.33 16.20
CA THR A 4 -5.14 -1.51 14.77
C THR A 4 -6.39 -0.83 14.21
N ALA A 5 -7.18 -0.12 15.02
CA ALA A 5 -8.35 0.61 14.52
C ALA A 5 -7.98 1.61 13.40
N PRO A 6 -6.91 2.43 13.53
CA PRO A 6 -6.49 3.32 12.44
C PRO A 6 -6.12 2.58 11.14
N LEU A 7 -5.47 1.41 11.26
CA LEU A 7 -5.10 0.60 10.10
C LEU A 7 -6.35 0.06 9.38
N ARG A 8 -7.32 -0.44 10.15
CA ARG A 8 -8.59 -0.93 9.61
C ARG A 8 -9.38 0.16 8.90
N ASP A 9 -9.44 1.35 9.50
CA ASP A 9 -10.13 2.50 8.93
C ASP A 9 -9.46 2.97 7.62
N ALA A 10 -8.12 2.98 7.57
CA ALA A 10 -7.38 3.34 6.37
C ALA A 10 -7.59 2.33 5.22
N TYR A 11 -7.63 1.02 5.50
CA TYR A 11 -7.97 0.03 4.48
C TYR A 11 -9.40 0.15 3.96
N ARG A 12 -10.36 0.41 4.85
CA ARG A 12 -11.75 0.66 4.43
C ARG A 12 -11.81 1.87 3.50
N ALA A 13 -11.19 2.99 3.87
CA ALA A 13 -11.16 4.19 3.04
C ALA A 13 -10.51 3.94 1.66
N LEU A 14 -9.39 3.21 1.63
CA LEU A 14 -8.74 2.83 0.37
C LEU A 14 -9.66 1.99 -0.53
N LEU A 15 -10.29 0.95 0.03
CA LEU A 15 -11.17 0.05 -0.72
C LEU A 15 -12.44 0.75 -1.19
N ASP A 16 -12.99 1.66 -0.37
CA ASP A 16 -14.12 2.50 -0.75
C ASP A 16 -13.74 3.42 -1.93
N ALA A 17 -12.58 4.09 -1.86
CA ALA A 17 -12.08 4.91 -2.96
C ALA A 17 -11.85 4.08 -4.23
N ALA A 18 -11.23 2.92 -4.11
CA ALA A 18 -10.99 1.99 -5.22
C ALA A 18 -12.29 1.53 -5.90
N ALA A 19 -13.39 1.41 -5.16
CA ALA A 19 -14.69 1.05 -5.73
C ALA A 19 -15.33 2.17 -6.57
N THR A 20 -14.86 3.41 -6.45
CA THR A 20 -15.38 4.57 -7.20
C THR A 20 -14.67 4.83 -8.53
N VAL A 21 -13.57 4.13 -8.82
CA VAL A 21 -12.77 4.33 -10.02
C VAL A 21 -12.74 3.08 -10.90
N PRO A 22 -12.75 3.23 -12.24
CA PRO A 22 -12.53 2.10 -13.13
C PRO A 22 -11.08 1.61 -12.99
N GLY A 23 -10.89 0.29 -12.95
CA GLY A 23 -9.57 -0.32 -12.75
C GLY A 23 -8.60 -0.13 -13.91
N SER A 24 -9.09 -0.36 -15.13
CA SER A 24 -8.36 -0.10 -16.36
C SER A 24 -8.66 1.31 -16.87
N GLY A 25 -7.62 2.13 -17.01
CA GLY A 25 -7.73 3.49 -17.54
C GLY A 25 -6.36 4.07 -17.85
N ALA A 26 -6.32 5.11 -18.68
CA ALA A 26 -5.12 5.88 -18.89
C ALA A 26 -4.74 6.58 -17.58
N ALA A 27 -3.55 6.31 -17.06
CA ALA A 27 -2.98 7.10 -15.98
C ALA A 27 -2.49 8.45 -16.55
N PRO A 28 -2.46 9.52 -15.75
CA PRO A 28 -1.68 10.70 -16.08
C PRO A 28 -0.21 10.34 -16.38
N PRO A 29 0.49 11.07 -17.26
CA PRO A 29 1.89 10.78 -17.58
C PRO A 29 2.77 10.77 -16.33
N GLY A 30 3.47 9.65 -16.11
CA GLY A 30 4.34 9.47 -14.94
C GLY A 30 3.61 9.06 -13.66
N GLU A 31 2.29 8.88 -13.70
CA GLU A 31 1.49 8.39 -12.58
C GLU A 31 0.98 6.96 -12.83
N TRP A 32 0.40 6.37 -11.79
CA TRP A 32 -0.20 5.04 -11.83
C TRP A 32 -1.71 5.11 -12.04
N ASN A 33 -2.25 4.14 -12.79
CA ASN A 33 -3.70 3.92 -12.84
C ASN A 33 -4.17 3.18 -11.57
N ALA A 34 -5.48 2.98 -11.45
CA ALA A 34 -6.07 2.34 -10.27
C ALA A 34 -5.53 0.91 -10.05
N ASP A 35 -5.39 0.10 -11.09
CA ASP A 35 -4.87 -1.27 -10.95
C ASP A 35 -3.40 -1.30 -10.51
N GLN A 36 -2.57 -0.37 -11.00
CA GLN A 36 -1.17 -0.24 -10.59
C GLN A 36 -1.05 0.20 -9.12
N ILE A 37 -1.87 1.17 -8.69
CA ILE A 37 -1.92 1.58 -7.28
C ILE A 37 -2.32 0.40 -6.38
N LEU A 38 -3.36 -0.35 -6.75
CA LEU A 38 -3.81 -1.48 -5.93
C LEU A 38 -2.80 -2.62 -5.92
N ALA A 39 -2.13 -2.90 -7.05
CA ALA A 39 -1.07 -3.90 -7.10
C ALA A 39 0.16 -3.49 -6.27
N HIS A 40 0.52 -2.21 -6.25
CA HIS A 40 1.52 -1.67 -5.32
C HIS A 40 1.12 -1.96 -3.86
N ILE A 41 -0.11 -1.64 -3.46
CA ILE A 41 -0.61 -1.91 -2.11
C ILE A 41 -0.59 -3.41 -1.78
N VAL A 42 -0.94 -4.29 -2.71
CA VAL A 42 -0.84 -5.75 -2.53
C VAL A 42 0.59 -6.17 -2.19
N LEU A 43 1.59 -5.59 -2.85
CA LEU A 43 3.01 -5.86 -2.63
C LEU A 43 3.50 -5.28 -1.30
N ILE A 44 3.13 -4.05 -0.96
CA ILE A 44 3.41 -3.42 0.34
C ILE A 44 2.82 -4.24 1.49
N ASN A 45 1.58 -4.70 1.34
CA ASN A 45 0.93 -5.55 2.33
C ASN A 45 1.68 -6.88 2.49
N ALA A 46 2.09 -7.51 1.38
CA ALA A 46 2.84 -8.76 1.44
C ALA A 46 4.21 -8.60 2.11
N ALA A 47 4.92 -7.50 1.84
CA ALA A 47 6.17 -7.16 2.50
C ALA A 47 5.96 -6.93 4.00
N THR A 48 4.92 -6.19 4.39
CA THR A 48 4.57 -5.94 5.79
C THR A 48 4.21 -7.24 6.52
N ILE A 49 3.38 -8.11 5.91
CA ILE A 49 3.03 -9.43 6.48
C ILE A 49 4.29 -10.27 6.69
N THR A 50 5.21 -10.25 5.73
CA THR A 50 6.49 -10.98 5.83
C THR A 50 7.30 -10.44 7.00
N ALA A 51 7.45 -9.12 7.13
CA ALA A 51 8.20 -8.52 8.23
C ALA A 51 7.58 -8.84 9.60
N VAL A 52 6.25 -8.76 9.72
CA VAL A 52 5.52 -9.13 10.94
C VAL A 52 5.73 -10.60 11.29
N SER A 53 5.61 -11.49 10.31
CA SER A 53 5.78 -12.94 10.52
C SER A 53 7.22 -13.30 10.90
N SER A 54 8.20 -12.64 10.28
CA SER A 54 9.61 -12.83 10.62
C SER A 54 9.91 -12.37 12.05
N ALA A 55 9.41 -11.21 12.46
CA ALA A 55 9.60 -10.71 13.82
C ALA A 55 8.95 -11.64 14.86
N ALA A 56 7.71 -12.08 14.60
CA ALA A 56 7.00 -13.00 15.49
C ALA A 56 7.66 -14.38 15.61
N THR A 57 8.41 -14.80 14.60
CA THR A 57 9.15 -16.07 14.61
C THR A 57 10.59 -15.92 15.12
N GLY A 58 11.03 -14.71 15.44
CA GLY A 58 12.42 -14.40 15.81
C GLY A 58 13.41 -14.67 14.67
N THR A 59 12.96 -14.65 13.42
CA THR A 59 13.83 -14.85 12.24
C THR A 59 14.32 -13.52 11.68
N ILE A 60 15.23 -13.59 10.70
CA ILE A 60 15.77 -12.39 10.07
C ILE A 60 14.63 -11.60 9.44
N THR A 61 14.43 -10.40 9.96
CA THR A 61 13.37 -9.49 9.53
C THR A 61 13.99 -8.36 8.72
N THR A 62 13.54 -8.15 7.50
CA THR A 62 13.96 -7.03 6.63
C THR A 62 12.74 -6.46 5.94
N TYR A 63 12.78 -5.18 5.60
CA TYR A 63 11.73 -4.52 4.83
C TYR A 63 12.32 -3.77 3.64
N ASP A 64 11.90 -4.13 2.43
CA ASP A 64 12.37 -3.51 1.19
C ASP A 64 11.20 -3.40 0.21
N ASN A 65 10.83 -2.18 -0.17
CA ASN A 65 9.71 -1.94 -1.06
C ASN A 65 10.08 -1.74 -2.54
N ARG A 66 11.34 -1.97 -2.95
CA ARG A 66 11.76 -1.76 -4.35
C ARG A 66 10.94 -2.59 -5.34
N LEU A 67 10.65 -3.84 -4.99
CA LEU A 67 9.79 -4.71 -5.82
C LEU A 67 8.35 -4.18 -5.92
N ALA A 68 7.87 -3.42 -4.94
CA ALA A 68 6.55 -2.80 -5.01
C ALA A 68 6.51 -1.61 -5.99
N GLN A 69 7.65 -1.14 -6.51
CA GLN A 69 7.71 -0.07 -7.51
C GLN A 69 8.13 -0.54 -8.91
N ASP A 70 8.53 -1.80 -9.03
CA ASP A 70 8.94 -2.38 -10.30
C ASP A 70 7.72 -2.63 -11.21
N ALA A 71 7.72 -1.99 -12.38
CA ALA A 71 6.58 -2.03 -13.32
C ALA A 71 6.24 -3.46 -13.76
N TRP A 72 7.26 -4.30 -14.02
CA TRP A 72 7.03 -5.69 -14.41
C TRP A 72 6.36 -6.49 -13.28
N THR A 73 6.80 -6.30 -12.05
CA THR A 73 6.23 -6.95 -10.85
C THR A 73 4.79 -6.49 -10.62
N ILE A 74 4.52 -5.19 -10.75
CA ILE A 74 3.18 -4.61 -10.67
C ILE A 74 2.26 -5.24 -11.72
N ASP A 75 2.63 -5.20 -12.99
CA ASP A 75 1.81 -5.75 -14.10
C ASP A 75 1.55 -7.24 -13.94
N ARG A 76 2.55 -7.98 -13.45
CA ARG A 76 2.40 -9.40 -13.11
C ARG A 76 1.39 -9.62 -11.99
N VAL A 77 1.40 -8.81 -10.93
CA VAL A 77 0.43 -8.92 -9.83
C VAL A 77 -0.99 -8.59 -10.31
N ILE A 78 -1.15 -7.55 -11.15
CA ILE A 78 -2.45 -7.21 -11.77
C ILE A 78 -2.99 -8.42 -12.54
N THR A 79 -2.15 -9.02 -13.39
CA THR A 79 -2.52 -10.18 -14.21
C THR A 79 -2.93 -11.37 -13.34
N LEU A 80 -2.11 -11.70 -12.33
CA LEU A 80 -2.38 -12.84 -11.43
C LEU A 80 -3.62 -12.66 -10.56
N ALA A 81 -3.98 -11.41 -10.25
CA ALA A 81 -5.19 -11.08 -9.51
C ALA A 81 -6.44 -11.04 -10.39
N GLY A 82 -6.33 -11.12 -11.72
CA GLY A 82 -7.47 -10.96 -12.62
C GLY A 82 -7.99 -9.52 -12.68
N GLY A 83 -7.10 -8.53 -12.50
CA GLY A 83 -7.42 -7.10 -12.51
C GLY A 83 -8.03 -6.58 -11.22
N ASN A 84 -8.66 -5.41 -11.30
CA ASN A 84 -9.14 -4.62 -10.16
C ASN A 84 -9.90 -5.39 -9.08
N ALA A 85 -10.89 -6.19 -9.48
CA ALA A 85 -11.77 -6.87 -8.54
C ALA A 85 -11.00 -7.86 -7.66
N GLY A 86 -10.09 -8.64 -8.26
CA GLY A 86 -9.27 -9.57 -7.48
C GLY A 86 -8.13 -8.89 -6.72
N LEU A 87 -7.62 -7.74 -7.20
CA LEU A 87 -6.70 -6.92 -6.40
C LEU A 87 -7.36 -6.44 -5.11
N ARG A 88 -8.58 -5.90 -5.20
CA ARG A 88 -9.37 -5.48 -4.03
C ARG A 88 -9.65 -6.62 -3.07
N ASP A 89 -10.03 -7.80 -3.58
CA ASP A 89 -10.26 -8.97 -2.73
C ASP A 89 -8.97 -9.41 -2.01
N ARG A 90 -7.85 -9.43 -2.72
CA ARG A 90 -6.55 -9.73 -2.12
C ARG A 90 -6.15 -8.70 -1.06
N ILE A 91 -6.35 -7.41 -1.31
CA ILE A 91 -6.11 -6.35 -0.32
C ILE A 91 -6.97 -6.56 0.91
N ARG A 92 -8.27 -6.87 0.75
CA ARG A 92 -9.17 -7.14 1.88
C ARG A 92 -8.66 -8.29 2.75
N LEU A 93 -8.26 -9.41 2.14
CA LEU A 93 -7.72 -10.56 2.87
C LEU A 93 -6.41 -10.23 3.59
N GLN A 94 -5.52 -9.47 2.95
CA GLN A 94 -4.26 -9.03 3.56
C GLN A 94 -4.48 -8.01 4.68
N ALA A 95 -5.48 -7.12 4.53
CA ALA A 95 -5.88 -6.17 5.56
C ALA A 95 -6.39 -6.89 6.81
N ASP A 96 -7.26 -7.90 6.64
CA ASP A 96 -7.75 -8.74 7.72
C ASP A 96 -6.56 -9.40 8.45
N ALA A 97 -5.61 -9.97 7.69
CA ALA A 97 -4.41 -10.58 8.27
C ALA A 97 -3.54 -9.57 9.02
N LEU A 98 -3.25 -8.40 8.45
CA LEU A 98 -2.42 -7.38 9.08
C LEU A 98 -3.06 -6.78 10.34
N CYS A 99 -4.38 -6.55 10.33
CA CYS A 99 -5.09 -6.10 11.53
C CYS A 99 -5.11 -7.17 12.62
N ALA A 100 -5.22 -8.46 12.26
CA ALA A 100 -5.17 -9.55 13.24
C ALA A 100 -3.76 -9.73 13.82
N LEU A 101 -2.74 -9.77 12.96
CA LEU A 101 -1.35 -9.95 13.36
C LEU A 101 -0.84 -8.73 14.14
N GLY A 102 -1.06 -7.51 13.64
CA GLY A 102 -0.60 -6.28 14.26
C GLY A 102 -1.27 -5.99 15.61
N GLY A 103 -2.49 -6.48 15.84
CA GLY A 103 -3.24 -6.28 17.07
C GLY A 103 -2.75 -7.20 18.19
N PRO A 104 -3.54 -8.21 18.61
CA PRO A 104 -3.27 -9.01 19.81
C PRO A 104 -2.10 -9.99 19.70
N MET A 105 -1.58 -10.26 18.50
CA MET A 105 -0.60 -11.34 18.34
C MET A 105 0.84 -10.93 18.64
N LEU A 106 1.19 -9.64 18.52
CA LEU A 106 2.54 -9.17 18.79
C LEU A 106 2.69 -8.62 20.22
N SER A 107 3.74 -9.06 20.89
CA SER A 107 4.27 -8.46 22.11
C SER A 107 4.94 -7.10 21.84
N GLU A 108 5.16 -6.30 22.88
CA GLU A 108 5.93 -5.05 22.75
C GLU A 108 7.35 -5.29 22.22
N THR A 109 7.99 -6.38 22.64
CA THR A 109 9.33 -6.74 22.17
C THR A 109 9.35 -7.04 20.67
N GLU A 110 8.37 -7.77 20.16
CA GLU A 110 8.28 -8.02 18.70
C GLU A 110 8.00 -6.72 17.94
N LEU A 111 7.12 -5.86 18.47
CA LEU A 111 6.83 -4.54 17.90
C LEU A 111 8.04 -3.59 17.89
N ASP A 112 8.95 -3.72 18.86
CA ASP A 112 10.20 -2.95 18.97
C ASP A 112 11.36 -3.56 18.19
N THR A 113 11.15 -4.69 17.48
CA THR A 113 12.18 -5.31 16.65
C THR A 113 12.73 -4.28 15.65
N PRO A 114 14.04 -3.99 15.66
CA PRO A 114 14.64 -3.11 14.67
C PRO A 114 14.74 -3.84 13.33
N VAL A 115 13.98 -3.37 12.35
CA VAL A 115 13.91 -3.93 11.00
C VAL A 115 14.78 -3.10 10.06
N PRO A 116 15.89 -3.64 9.51
CA PRO A 116 16.59 -3.02 8.39
C PRO A 116 15.59 -2.69 7.27
N THR A 117 15.42 -1.40 7.02
CA THR A 117 14.36 -0.89 6.14
C THR A 117 14.96 -0.07 5.01
N LEU A 118 14.59 -0.42 3.78
CA LEU A 118 14.77 0.41 2.59
C LEU A 118 13.40 0.77 2.00
N LEU A 119 13.00 2.03 2.13
CA LEU A 119 11.80 2.59 1.53
C LEU A 119 12.16 3.58 0.43
N LEU A 120 11.64 3.33 -0.75
CA LEU A 120 11.65 4.28 -1.85
C LEU A 120 10.23 4.81 -2.09
N SER A 121 10.15 5.99 -2.70
CA SER A 121 8.93 6.52 -3.32
C SER A 121 9.34 7.35 -4.53
N ASN A 122 8.74 7.11 -5.69
CA ASN A 122 9.06 7.78 -6.96
C ASN A 122 10.57 7.78 -7.27
N GLY A 123 11.22 6.63 -7.07
CA GLY A 123 12.66 6.45 -7.30
C GLY A 123 13.58 7.16 -6.30
N LYS A 124 13.04 7.84 -5.28
CA LYS A 124 13.81 8.50 -4.22
C LYS A 124 13.83 7.64 -2.96
N VAL A 125 14.99 7.55 -2.33
CA VAL A 125 15.13 6.93 -1.00
C VAL A 125 14.47 7.83 0.04
N MET A 126 13.50 7.28 0.75
CA MET A 126 12.80 7.92 1.85
C MET A 126 13.36 7.47 3.21
N VAL A 127 13.69 6.17 3.31
CA VAL A 127 14.30 5.55 4.49
C VAL A 127 15.35 4.56 4.01
N ASP A 128 16.53 4.61 4.62
CA ASP A 128 17.59 3.61 4.48
C ASP A 128 18.30 3.46 5.82
N GLN A 129 17.57 2.89 6.79
CA GLN A 129 18.02 2.69 8.16
C GLN A 129 17.08 1.71 8.87
N PRO A 130 17.50 1.08 9.99
CA PRO A 130 16.60 0.29 10.81
C PRO A 130 15.43 1.12 11.34
N MET A 131 14.22 0.57 11.29
CA MET A 131 13.03 1.13 11.94
C MET A 131 12.36 0.08 12.83
N PRO A 132 11.74 0.47 13.95
CA PRO A 132 10.88 -0.43 14.72
C PRO A 132 9.76 -1.02 13.84
N LEU A 133 9.42 -2.29 14.03
CA LEU A 133 8.31 -2.92 13.30
C LEU A 133 6.99 -2.14 13.48
N ARG A 134 6.73 -1.62 14.68
CA ARG A 134 5.56 -0.77 14.96
C ARG A 134 5.49 0.47 14.05
N ASP A 135 6.63 1.02 13.66
CA ASP A 135 6.70 2.22 12.82
C ASP A 135 6.39 1.89 11.35
N LEU A 136 6.72 0.68 10.89
CA LEU A 136 6.28 0.19 9.58
C LEU A 136 4.75 0.05 9.53
N ILE A 137 4.14 -0.57 10.55
CA ILE A 137 2.68 -0.78 10.59
C ILE A 137 1.93 0.55 10.73
N THR A 138 2.41 1.44 11.61
CA THR A 138 1.78 2.75 11.80
C THR A 138 2.01 3.68 10.60
N GLY A 139 3.17 3.61 9.94
CA GLY A 139 3.45 4.31 8.69
C GLY A 139 2.51 3.89 7.56
N LEU A 140 2.20 2.59 7.47
CA LEU A 140 1.20 2.07 6.53
C LEU A 140 -0.18 2.70 6.77
N ALA A 141 -0.63 2.75 8.03
CA ALA A 141 -1.93 3.30 8.40
C ALA A 141 -2.03 4.83 8.23
N LYS A 142 -0.96 5.55 8.58
CA LYS A 142 -0.99 7.02 8.70
C LYS A 142 -0.52 7.77 7.46
N ALA A 143 0.33 7.15 6.64
CA ALA A 143 0.91 7.81 5.48
C ALA A 143 0.58 7.06 4.19
N GLU A 144 0.89 5.77 4.12
CA GLU A 144 0.86 5.09 2.83
C GLU A 144 -0.57 4.84 2.30
N LEU A 145 -1.43 4.21 3.11
CA LEU A 145 -2.82 3.98 2.72
C LEU A 145 -3.58 5.31 2.46
N PRO A 146 -3.47 6.36 3.30
CA PRO A 146 -4.08 7.66 2.99
C PRO A 146 -3.53 8.33 1.72
N GLY A 147 -2.23 8.21 1.45
CA GLY A 147 -1.59 8.74 0.25
C GLY A 147 -2.18 8.12 -1.02
N HIS A 148 -2.21 6.79 -1.08
CA HIS A 148 -2.80 6.08 -2.21
C HIS A 148 -4.33 6.17 -2.29
N THR A 149 -5.02 6.36 -1.17
CA THR A 149 -6.46 6.69 -1.17
C THR A 149 -6.70 8.01 -1.89
N SER A 150 -5.89 9.04 -1.58
CA SER A 150 -5.97 10.34 -2.25
C SER A 150 -5.66 10.22 -3.74
N GLN A 151 -4.65 9.43 -4.10
CA GLN A 151 -4.30 9.16 -5.50
C GLN A 151 -5.43 8.47 -6.27
N LEU A 152 -6.09 7.47 -5.68
CA LEU A 152 -7.26 6.82 -6.29
C LEU A 152 -8.40 7.82 -6.50
N LEU A 153 -8.71 8.66 -5.51
CA LEU A 153 -9.77 9.66 -5.63
C LEU A 153 -9.48 10.68 -6.74
N ALA A 154 -8.21 11.02 -6.98
CA ALA A 154 -7.80 11.90 -8.07
C ALA A 154 -8.05 11.30 -9.48
N LEU A 155 -8.13 9.97 -9.60
CA LEU A 155 -8.46 9.28 -10.85
C LEU A 155 -9.96 9.30 -11.20
N ARG A 156 -10.82 9.87 -10.35
CA ARG A 156 -12.26 9.91 -10.62
C ARG A 156 -12.55 10.74 -11.88
N PRO A 157 -13.49 10.30 -12.75
CA PRO A 157 -13.82 10.98 -14.00
C PRO A 157 -14.20 12.47 -13.83
N ASP A 158 -14.85 12.81 -12.71
CA ASP A 158 -15.27 14.18 -12.39
C ASP A 158 -14.08 15.15 -12.20
N HIS A 159 -12.89 14.64 -11.86
CA HIS A 159 -11.67 15.43 -11.70
C HIS A 159 -10.82 15.53 -12.99
N ALA A 160 -10.89 14.53 -13.88
CA ALA A 160 -10.12 14.51 -15.13
C ALA A 160 -10.63 15.54 -16.18
N ALA A 161 -11.93 15.87 -16.14
CA ALA A 161 -12.54 16.83 -17.06
C ALA A 161 -12.10 18.29 -16.80
N VAL A 162 -11.80 18.65 -15.55
CA VAL A 162 -11.40 20.03 -15.17
C VAL A 162 -9.98 20.34 -15.66
N ALA A 163 -9.04 19.40 -15.56
CA ALA A 163 -7.67 19.59 -16.04
C ALA A 163 -7.55 19.70 -17.57
N SER A 164 -8.53 19.19 -18.31
CA SER A 164 -8.54 19.21 -19.78
C SER A 164 -9.11 20.52 -20.35
N GLN A 165 -9.86 21.28 -19.55
CA GLN A 165 -10.45 22.57 -19.97
C GLN A 165 -9.44 23.73 -19.87
N ASP A 166 -8.54 23.72 -18.87
CA ASP A 166 -7.52 24.76 -18.70
C ASP A 166 -6.41 24.77 -19.77
N LEU A 167 -6.24 23.67 -20.51
CA LEU A 167 -5.29 23.56 -21.62
C LEU A 167 -5.89 23.98 -22.97
N ALA A 168 -7.22 24.14 -23.07
CA ALA A 168 -7.90 24.53 -24.30
C ALA A 168 -8.13 26.06 -24.42
N GLU A 169 -7.83 26.84 -23.36
CA GLU A 169 -7.99 28.29 -23.32
C GLU A 169 -6.65 29.07 -23.32
N GLN A 170 -5.53 28.42 -23.67
CA GLN A 170 -4.21 29.05 -23.90
C GLN A 170 -3.75 28.90 -25.35
#